data_AF-A0A3M1FYU1-F1
#
_entry.id   AF-A0A3M1FYU1-F1
#
_cell.length_a   1.000
_cell.length_b   1.000
_cell.length_c   1.000
_cell.angle_alpha   90.00
_cell.angle_beta   90.00
_cell.angle_gamma   90.00
#
_symmetry.space_group_name_H-M   'P 1'
#
loop_
_entity.id
_entity.type
_entity.pdbx_description
1 polymer ?
#
loop_
_entity_poly.entity_id
_entity_poly.type
_entity_poly.pdbx_seq_one_letter_code
_entity_poly.pdbx_strand_id
1 'polypeptide(L)'
;DAYIRWVQHVIDRYDGVLIQLTTGDKGSYLYAAFGAPIAHDDDPERAVAAALDLLRSPEEFPWITGVHLGVSHGRMRVGAYGSETRRTYGVLGDEVNLAARLMSAAATGQILVSPRVAEAVRLRFRLQPLGPMTFKGKEQPLPVYAVEGRSLVTSEQLPVLFHTPLVGRGSELARMAALLDEVTAGRGRLLRISGEAGVGKTRLAAAFLDEALSRGVQIAVGACQSTSRDMAYGAARQIARQLLGLSGQVGSQPPEEEVAHVEAILGALHPEWLVRLPLLGDLLGLPIPDNPTTAALDPELRQEALIALAVEIVLFRARQRPLVLFLEDVHWIDEASLRLLLALGRVLDRAPVLLLVSHRPGAEDLMPRMVEFFDLPGQVHLALNELSPDAVAALVRARLGQDVDPLVLALIQQQAQGNPFFTEEFVDALREEHMLVRREGVWRLSDALLAQLQADGCLERVDGTWRLAPDASLSAVRLGLPDSVHGIVLARLDRLPEDHKLTLKVASVIGRVFEFDLLAAAHPAAPDENRLFAQVETLSRRDFARLERPYPRVSYIFKHSITQEV
;
A
#
# COMPACT_ATOMS: atom_id res chain seq x y z
N ASP A 1 -6.01 23.33 27.42
CA ASP A 1 -4.60 23.24 26.99
C ASP A 1 -4.13 21.79 26.87
N ALA A 2 -4.24 20.97 27.94
CA ALA A 2 -3.81 19.55 27.90
C ALA A 2 -4.32 18.75 26.69
N TYR A 3 -5.62 18.83 26.36
CA TYR A 3 -6.18 18.20 25.17
C TYR A 3 -5.54 18.68 23.86
N ILE A 4 -5.26 19.98 23.74
CA ILE A 4 -4.64 20.56 22.53
C ILE A 4 -3.21 20.03 22.38
N ARG A 5 -2.44 19.98 23.47
CA ARG A 5 -1.10 19.40 23.46
C ARG A 5 -1.12 17.91 23.12
N TRP A 6 -2.12 17.18 23.61
CA TRP A 6 -2.31 15.78 23.23
C TRP A 6 -2.61 15.63 21.73
N VAL A 7 -3.52 16.43 21.17
CA VAL A 7 -3.80 16.45 19.72
C VAL A 7 -2.54 16.77 18.91
N GLN A 8 -1.80 17.81 19.31
CA GLN A 8 -0.53 18.18 18.68
C GLN A 8 0.46 17.02 18.75
N HIS A 9 0.62 16.39 19.91
CA HIS A 9 1.52 15.26 20.08
C HIS A 9 1.13 14.06 19.21
N VAL A 10 -0.16 13.74 19.09
CA VAL A 10 -0.63 12.68 18.18
C VAL A 10 -0.33 13.03 16.73
N ILE A 11 -0.61 14.26 16.28
CA ILE A 11 -0.35 14.68 14.90
C ILE A 11 1.15 14.70 14.59
N ASP A 12 1.96 15.29 15.48
CA ASP A 12 3.41 15.40 15.35
C ASP A 12 4.08 14.02 15.33
N ARG A 13 3.58 13.04 16.10
CA ARG A 13 4.06 11.65 16.09
C ARG A 13 3.99 11.01 14.70
N TYR A 14 3.05 11.44 13.86
CA TYR A 14 2.88 10.94 12.50
C TYR A 14 3.48 11.89 11.45
N ASP A 15 4.35 12.83 11.87
CA ASP A 15 4.94 13.91 11.06
C ASP A 15 3.89 14.79 10.35
N GLY A 16 2.68 14.89 10.93
CA GLY A 16 1.67 15.84 10.49
C GLY A 16 1.91 17.23 11.09
N VAL A 17 1.20 18.22 10.57
CA VAL A 17 1.23 19.59 11.11
C VAL A 17 -0.18 20.05 11.42
N LEU A 18 -0.42 20.43 12.68
CA LEU A 18 -1.66 21.11 13.07
C LEU A 18 -1.63 22.55 12.53
N ILE A 19 -2.47 22.83 11.54
CA ILE A 19 -2.53 24.13 10.85
C ILE A 19 -3.42 25.10 11.63
N GLN A 20 -4.59 24.63 12.06
CA GLN A 20 -5.57 25.47 12.74
C GLN A 20 -6.37 24.67 13.76
N LEU A 21 -6.63 25.30 14.90
CA LEU A 21 -7.60 24.86 15.87
C LEU A 21 -8.55 26.03 16.15
N THR A 22 -9.85 25.78 16.10
CA THR A 22 -10.85 26.83 16.33
C THR A 22 -11.96 26.29 17.20
N THR A 23 -12.28 27.05 18.24
CA THR A 23 -13.37 26.77 19.17
C THR A 23 -14.39 27.89 19.05
N GLY A 24 -15.65 27.52 18.84
CA GLY A 24 -16.75 28.46 18.72
C GLY A 24 -18.05 27.92 19.28
N ASP A 25 -19.12 28.68 19.05
CA ASP A 25 -20.49 28.38 19.41
C ASP A 25 -21.04 27.09 18.76
N LYS A 26 -20.50 26.71 17.60
CA LYS A 26 -20.85 25.48 16.86
C LYS A 26 -19.94 24.28 17.15
N GLY A 27 -19.15 24.35 18.21
CA GLY A 27 -18.19 23.32 18.60
C GLY A 27 -16.75 23.69 18.27
N SER A 28 -15.86 22.71 18.41
CA SER A 28 -14.44 22.86 18.10
C SER A 28 -14.08 21.99 16.91
N TYR A 29 -13.27 22.52 16.00
CA TYR A 29 -12.68 21.73 14.92
C TYR A 29 -11.18 21.97 14.85
N LEU A 30 -10.48 20.94 14.37
CA LEU A 30 -9.05 20.95 14.12
C LEU A 30 -8.81 20.70 12.64
N TYR A 31 -7.74 21.30 12.13
CA TYR A 31 -7.31 21.16 10.75
C TYR A 31 -5.82 20.84 10.75
N ALA A 32 -5.48 19.67 10.22
CA ALA A 32 -4.12 19.17 10.11
C ALA A 32 -3.78 18.83 8.67
N ALA A 33 -2.51 18.96 8.32
CA ALA A 33 -1.97 18.56 7.03
C ALA A 33 -0.90 17.48 7.19
N PHE A 34 -0.92 16.51 6.29
CA PHE A 34 0.12 15.50 6.11
C PHE A 34 0.65 15.67 4.69
N GLY A 35 1.97 15.62 4.54
CA GLY A 35 2.65 15.91 3.28
C GLY A 35 3.06 17.36 3.05
N ALA A 36 2.91 18.20 4.07
CA ALA A 36 3.28 19.61 4.04
C ALA A 36 3.59 20.10 5.46
N PRO A 37 4.75 20.76 5.71
CA PRO A 37 5.78 21.15 4.76
C PRO A 37 6.72 20.02 4.34
N ILE A 38 6.70 18.88 5.03
CA ILE A 38 7.51 17.70 4.73
C ILE A 38 6.59 16.66 4.09
N ALA A 39 7.00 16.16 2.92
CA ALA A 39 6.27 15.14 2.18
C ALA A 39 6.88 13.75 2.42
N HIS A 40 6.02 12.75 2.54
CA HIS A 40 6.39 11.35 2.63
C HIS A 40 5.63 10.53 1.58
N ASP A 41 6.16 9.36 1.23
CA ASP A 41 5.48 8.43 0.32
C ASP A 41 4.15 7.91 0.91
N ASP A 42 4.00 7.94 2.24
CA ASP A 42 2.93 7.31 3.00
C ASP A 42 2.05 8.30 3.80
N ASP A 43 1.99 9.57 3.37
CA ASP A 43 1.18 10.60 4.03
C ASP A 43 -0.32 10.24 4.21
N PRO A 44 -1.01 9.55 3.26
CA PRO A 44 -2.37 9.07 3.50
C PRO A 44 -2.47 8.11 4.68
N GLU A 45 -1.49 7.22 4.85
CA GLU A 45 -1.46 6.22 5.91
C GLU A 45 -1.18 6.87 7.27
N ARG A 46 -0.27 7.86 7.30
CA ARG A 46 0.00 8.71 8.45
C ARG A 46 -1.24 9.47 8.90
N ALA A 47 -1.97 10.09 7.97
CA ALA A 47 -3.18 10.84 8.26
C ALA A 47 -4.28 9.94 8.85
N VAL A 48 -4.49 8.75 8.28
CA VAL A 48 -5.50 7.79 8.77
C VAL A 48 -5.08 7.18 10.12
N ALA A 49 -3.80 6.89 10.32
CA ALA A 49 -3.28 6.42 11.61
C ALA A 49 -3.47 7.46 12.72
N ALA A 50 -3.13 8.74 12.44
CA ALA A 50 -3.37 9.85 13.36
C ALA A 50 -4.87 10.00 13.68
N ALA A 51 -5.74 9.89 12.67
CA ALA A 51 -7.18 9.97 12.88
C ALA A 51 -7.72 8.86 13.80
N LEU A 52 -7.21 7.62 13.66
CA LEU A 52 -7.58 6.50 14.54
C LEU A 52 -7.13 6.72 15.98
N ASP A 53 -5.96 7.31 16.19
CA ASP A 53 -5.46 7.61 17.54
C ASP A 53 -6.22 8.79 18.15
N LEU A 54 -6.57 9.80 17.34
CA LEU A 54 -7.40 10.93 17.77
C LEU A 54 -8.82 10.52 18.17
N LEU A 55 -9.37 9.45 17.59
CA LEU A 55 -10.64 8.87 18.03
C LEU A 55 -10.57 8.26 19.43
N ARG A 56 -9.39 7.77 19.84
CA ARG A 56 -9.18 7.12 21.14
C ARG A 56 -8.70 8.14 22.17
N SER A 57 -9.53 9.16 22.40
CA SER A 57 -9.24 10.18 23.42
C SER A 57 -8.97 9.51 24.77
N PRO A 58 -7.88 9.88 25.47
CA PRO A 58 -7.57 9.39 26.81
C PRO A 58 -8.74 9.58 27.78
N GLU A 59 -8.86 8.67 28.75
CA GLU A 59 -9.89 8.71 29.80
C GLU A 59 -9.83 9.99 30.64
N GLU A 60 -8.68 10.67 30.66
CA GLU A 60 -8.48 11.95 31.34
C GLU A 60 -9.25 13.12 30.71
N PHE A 61 -9.81 12.95 29.50
CA PHE A 61 -10.61 13.95 28.79
C PHE A 61 -12.07 13.49 28.57
N PRO A 62 -12.83 13.15 29.64
CA PRO A 62 -14.18 12.58 29.50
C PRO A 62 -15.21 13.56 28.90
N TRP A 63 -14.90 14.86 28.87
CA TRP A 63 -15.75 15.89 28.27
C TRP A 63 -15.63 15.97 26.74
N ILE A 64 -14.63 15.31 26.14
CA ILE A 64 -14.48 15.25 24.69
C ILE A 64 -15.42 14.16 24.17
N THR A 65 -16.52 14.60 23.57
CA THR A 65 -17.55 13.73 23.03
C THR A 65 -17.82 14.09 21.59
N GLY A 66 -18.37 13.16 20.81
CA GLY A 66 -18.79 13.49 19.44
C GLY A 66 -17.64 13.63 18.44
N VAL A 67 -16.44 13.11 18.72
CA VAL A 67 -15.30 13.20 17.78
C VAL A 67 -15.65 12.45 16.50
N HIS A 68 -15.48 13.10 15.36
CA HIS A 68 -15.67 12.53 14.04
C HIS A 68 -14.70 13.20 13.09
N LEU A 69 -14.16 12.45 12.13
CA LEU A 69 -13.06 12.93 11.28
C LEU A 69 -13.34 12.69 9.80
N GLY A 70 -12.77 13.55 8.97
CA GLY A 70 -12.77 13.42 7.52
C GLY A 70 -11.35 13.54 6.99
N VAL A 71 -10.93 12.60 6.14
CA VAL A 71 -9.59 12.61 5.52
C VAL A 71 -9.72 12.58 4.01
N SER A 72 -8.96 13.44 3.33
CA SER A 72 -8.84 13.40 1.88
C SER A 72 -7.39 13.60 1.43
N HIS A 73 -7.08 13.22 0.20
CA HIS A 73 -5.74 13.26 -0.36
C HIS A 73 -5.76 13.76 -1.81
N GLY A 74 -4.78 14.60 -2.15
CA GLY A 74 -4.56 15.09 -3.50
C GLY A 74 -3.65 16.31 -3.51
N ARG A 75 -3.54 16.94 -4.69
CA ARG A 75 -2.71 18.13 -4.87
C ARG A 75 -3.38 19.36 -4.25
N MET A 76 -2.63 20.06 -3.41
CA MET A 76 -3.07 21.27 -2.72
C MET A 76 -2.00 22.35 -2.83
N ARG A 77 -2.40 23.61 -2.71
CA ARG A 77 -1.48 24.75 -2.67
C ARG A 77 -1.08 25.02 -1.23
N VAL A 78 0.22 25.06 -0.98
CA VAL A 78 0.81 25.18 0.35
C VAL A 78 1.69 26.41 0.44
N GLY A 79 1.63 27.12 1.57
CA GLY A 79 2.57 28.20 1.86
C GLY A 79 2.00 29.28 2.76
N ALA A 80 2.75 30.36 2.91
CA ALA A 80 2.26 31.55 3.59
C ALA A 80 1.22 32.26 2.72
N TYR A 81 0.07 32.59 3.30
CA TYR A 81 -0.95 33.43 2.68
C TYR A 81 -1.41 34.52 3.65
N GLY A 82 -1.85 35.65 3.10
CA GLY A 82 -2.19 36.86 3.86
C GLY A 82 -1.40 38.09 3.44
N SER A 83 -1.55 39.19 4.19
CA SER A 83 -0.87 40.47 3.93
C SER A 83 0.48 40.55 4.64
N GLU A 84 1.27 41.61 4.45
CA GLU A 84 2.49 41.85 5.24
C GLU A 84 2.22 41.95 6.75
N THR A 85 1.04 42.44 7.14
CA THR A 85 0.66 42.63 8.54
C THR A 85 0.05 41.40 9.20
N ARG A 86 -0.44 40.43 8.42
CA ARG A 86 -0.99 39.17 8.91
C ARG A 86 -0.80 38.06 7.88
N ARG A 87 0.16 37.17 8.14
CA ARG A 87 0.42 35.96 7.35
C ARG A 87 0.18 34.74 8.21
N THR A 88 -0.32 33.67 7.60
CA THR A 88 -0.36 32.35 8.21
C THR A 88 0.08 31.32 7.20
N TYR A 89 0.67 30.24 7.67
CA TYR A 89 0.88 29.06 6.83
C TYR A 89 -0.46 28.35 6.65
N GLY A 90 -0.72 27.84 5.46
CA GLY A 90 -1.83 26.93 5.29
C GLY A 90 -1.80 26.18 3.98
N VAL A 91 -2.79 25.31 3.89
CA VAL A 91 -2.98 24.38 2.79
C VAL A 91 -4.37 24.68 2.23
N LEU A 92 -4.42 24.97 0.94
CA LEU A 92 -5.62 25.41 0.24
C LEU A 92 -5.86 24.49 -0.96
N GLY A 93 -7.11 24.06 -1.15
CA GLY A 93 -7.50 23.25 -2.29
C GLY A 93 -8.85 22.57 -2.09
N ASP A 94 -9.33 21.92 -3.14
CA ASP A 94 -10.61 21.22 -3.11
C ASP A 94 -10.64 20.07 -2.11
N GLU A 95 -9.50 19.41 -1.89
CA GLU A 95 -9.36 18.29 -0.95
C GLU A 95 -9.54 18.72 0.51
N VAL A 96 -9.14 19.94 0.87
CA VAL A 96 -9.37 20.52 2.21
C VAL A 96 -10.85 20.67 2.47
N ASN A 97 -11.58 21.18 1.47
CA ASN A 97 -13.02 21.34 1.54
C ASN A 97 -13.74 19.98 1.57
N LEU A 98 -13.24 18.99 0.82
CA LEU A 98 -13.79 17.64 0.84
C LEU A 98 -13.59 16.98 2.20
N ALA A 99 -12.40 17.06 2.80
CA ALA A 99 -12.13 16.53 4.14
C ALA A 99 -13.08 17.13 5.20
N ALA A 100 -13.30 18.45 5.18
CA ALA A 100 -14.24 19.11 6.10
C ALA A 100 -15.70 18.63 5.91
N ARG A 101 -16.09 18.30 4.68
CA ARG A 101 -17.44 17.79 4.37
C ARG A 101 -17.61 16.32 4.76
N LEU A 102 -16.58 15.51 4.53
CA LEU A 102 -16.51 14.13 5.02
C LEU A 102 -16.63 14.11 6.54
N MET A 103 -15.88 14.98 7.22
CA MET A 103 -15.99 15.17 8.68
C MET A 103 -17.44 15.50 9.05
N SER A 104 -18.04 16.50 8.41
CA SER A 104 -19.42 16.91 8.73
C SER A 104 -20.49 15.82 8.48
N ALA A 105 -20.22 14.88 7.56
CA ALA A 105 -21.11 13.76 7.26
C ALA A 105 -20.86 12.52 8.14
N ALA A 106 -19.72 12.47 8.83
CA ALA A 106 -19.34 11.36 9.68
C ALA A 106 -20.22 11.29 10.94
N ALA A 107 -20.62 10.08 11.30
CA ALA A 107 -21.24 9.84 12.61
C ALA A 107 -20.21 10.02 13.73
N THR A 108 -20.66 10.24 14.95
CA THR A 108 -19.80 10.23 16.14
C THR A 108 -18.98 8.94 16.21
N GLY A 109 -17.67 9.06 16.40
CA GLY A 109 -16.73 7.96 16.44
C GLY A 109 -16.29 7.44 15.07
N GLN A 110 -16.70 8.09 13.98
CA GLN A 110 -16.43 7.63 12.63
C GLN A 110 -15.34 8.47 11.94
N ILE A 111 -14.51 7.81 11.14
CA ILE A 111 -13.56 8.45 10.22
C ILE A 111 -14.02 8.16 8.81
N LEU A 112 -14.40 9.20 8.07
CA LEU A 112 -14.74 9.08 6.65
C LEU A 112 -13.57 9.49 5.78
N VAL A 113 -13.31 8.70 4.74
CA VAL A 113 -12.20 8.94 3.82
C VAL A 113 -12.70 9.00 2.38
N SER A 114 -12.02 9.83 1.59
CA SER A 114 -12.27 9.90 0.15
C SER A 114 -11.78 8.63 -0.57
N PRO A 115 -12.23 8.38 -1.82
CA PRO A 115 -11.78 7.22 -2.60
C PRO A 115 -10.27 7.11 -2.69
N ARG A 116 -9.59 8.23 -2.98
CA ARG A 116 -8.12 8.27 -3.11
C ARG A 116 -7.39 7.83 -1.86
N VAL A 117 -7.89 8.27 -0.70
CA VAL A 117 -7.34 7.82 0.58
C VAL A 117 -7.63 6.34 0.78
N ALA A 118 -8.86 5.89 0.52
CA ALA A 118 -9.24 4.48 0.59
C ALA A 118 -8.34 3.60 -0.29
N GLU A 119 -8.04 4.02 -1.53
CA GLU A 119 -7.12 3.32 -2.42
C GLU A 119 -5.72 3.20 -1.80
N ALA A 120 -5.15 4.33 -1.37
CA ALA A 120 -3.79 4.41 -0.87
C ALA A 120 -3.58 3.54 0.37
N VAL A 121 -4.59 3.47 1.24
CA VAL A 121 -4.47 2.83 2.55
C VAL A 121 -5.07 1.40 2.61
N ARG A 122 -5.66 0.90 1.52
CA ARG A 122 -6.43 -0.37 1.49
C ARG A 122 -5.68 -1.61 1.97
N LEU A 123 -4.35 -1.61 1.82
CA LEU A 123 -3.51 -2.72 2.24
C LEU A 123 -3.32 -2.72 3.76
N ARG A 124 -3.32 -1.55 4.40
CA ARG A 124 -2.93 -1.37 5.80
C ARG A 124 -4.10 -1.07 6.73
N PHE A 125 -5.27 -0.76 6.18
CA PHE A 125 -6.47 -0.37 6.94
C PHE A 125 -7.72 -1.08 6.41
N ARG A 126 -8.64 -1.38 7.33
CA ARG A 126 -9.95 -1.92 6.98
C ARG A 126 -10.90 -0.79 6.64
N LEU A 127 -11.53 -0.92 5.48
CA LEU A 127 -12.40 0.09 4.91
C LEU A 127 -13.78 -0.51 4.70
N GLN A 128 -14.80 0.11 5.30
CA GLN A 128 -16.19 -0.22 5.05
C GLN A 128 -16.75 0.72 3.98
N PRO A 129 -17.18 0.22 2.81
CA PRO A 129 -17.86 1.06 1.84
C PRO A 129 -19.22 1.47 2.40
N LEU A 130 -19.48 2.78 2.49
CA LEU A 130 -20.78 3.34 2.88
C LEU A 130 -21.66 3.70 1.69
N GLY A 131 -21.12 3.57 0.48
CA GLY A 131 -21.78 3.97 -0.75
C GLY A 131 -21.60 5.46 -1.08
N PRO A 132 -22.25 5.94 -2.15
CA PRO A 132 -22.08 7.30 -2.64
C PRO A 132 -22.78 8.36 -1.78
N MET A 133 -22.10 9.48 -1.51
CA MET A 133 -22.63 10.65 -0.77
C MET A 133 -22.48 11.94 -1.59
N THR A 134 -23.44 12.86 -1.48
CA THR A 134 -23.41 14.16 -2.17
C THR A 134 -22.80 15.27 -1.31
N PHE A 135 -21.94 16.08 -1.91
CA PHE A 135 -21.25 17.17 -1.24
C PHE A 135 -21.38 18.46 -2.05
N LYS A 136 -21.55 19.60 -1.37
CA LYS A 136 -21.74 20.92 -2.01
C LYS A 136 -20.61 21.22 -3.01
N GLY A 137 -20.91 21.56 -4.27
CA GLY A 137 -19.88 21.87 -5.27
C GLY A 137 -19.16 20.64 -5.84
N LYS A 138 -19.66 19.42 -5.57
CA LYS A 138 -19.39 18.23 -6.37
C LYS A 138 -20.69 17.89 -7.12
N GLU A 139 -20.59 17.79 -8.44
CA GLU A 139 -21.76 17.55 -9.30
C GLU A 139 -22.28 16.10 -9.19
N GLN A 140 -21.41 15.16 -8.81
CA GLN A 140 -21.75 13.75 -8.64
C GLN A 140 -21.51 13.28 -7.20
N PRO A 141 -22.35 12.34 -6.68
CA PRO A 141 -22.08 11.64 -5.44
C PRO A 141 -20.73 10.90 -5.48
N LEU A 142 -19.94 11.00 -4.42
CA LEU A 142 -18.65 10.33 -4.31
C LEU A 142 -18.78 9.09 -3.42
N PRO A 143 -18.19 7.92 -3.78
CA PRO A 143 -18.12 6.79 -2.86
C PRO A 143 -17.33 7.20 -1.61
N VAL A 144 -17.90 6.90 -0.44
CA VAL A 144 -17.27 7.20 0.84
C VAL A 144 -17.01 5.89 1.59
N TYR A 145 -15.86 5.85 2.26
CA TYR A 145 -15.45 4.70 3.05
C TYR A 145 -15.29 5.13 4.50
N ALA A 146 -15.75 4.29 5.43
CA ALA A 146 -15.40 4.41 6.83
C ALA A 146 -14.13 3.61 7.11
N VAL A 147 -13.20 4.20 7.87
CA VAL A 147 -12.05 3.47 8.41
C VAL A 147 -12.48 2.81 9.71
N GLU A 148 -12.49 1.48 9.72
CA GLU A 148 -12.87 0.70 10.92
C GLU A 148 -11.67 0.40 11.82
N GLY A 149 -10.47 0.42 11.26
CA GLY A 149 -9.24 0.18 12.00
C GLY A 149 -8.07 -0.22 11.11
N ARG A 150 -6.98 -0.63 11.76
CA ARG A 150 -5.78 -1.16 11.09
C ARG A 150 -6.07 -2.59 10.61
N SER A 151 -5.59 -2.92 9.43
CA SER A 151 -5.65 -4.28 8.87
C SER A 151 -4.33 -5.00 9.09
N LEU A 152 -4.40 -6.29 9.41
CA LEU A 152 -3.26 -7.19 9.32
C LEU A 152 -3.36 -7.85 7.94
N VAL A 153 -2.43 -7.55 7.03
CA VAL A 153 -2.36 -8.28 5.77
C VAL A 153 -2.03 -9.72 6.09
N THR A 154 -2.95 -10.64 5.78
CA THR A 154 -2.70 -12.06 5.98
C THR A 154 -1.92 -12.65 4.80
N SER A 155 -1.25 -13.77 5.05
CA SER A 155 -0.56 -14.54 4.00
C SER A 155 -1.48 -14.95 2.85
N GLU A 156 -2.77 -15.15 3.11
CA GLU A 156 -3.78 -15.50 2.10
C GLU A 156 -4.22 -14.29 1.25
N GLN A 157 -4.09 -13.07 1.78
CA GLN A 157 -4.49 -11.84 1.08
C GLN A 157 -3.41 -11.35 0.12
N LEU A 158 -2.13 -11.54 0.41
CA LEU A 158 -1.02 -11.02 -0.41
C LEU A 158 -1.02 -11.50 -1.87
N PRO A 159 -1.15 -12.80 -2.16
CA PRO A 159 -1.24 -13.28 -3.55
C PRO A 159 -2.48 -12.74 -4.27
N VAL A 160 -3.59 -12.58 -3.54
CA VAL A 160 -4.84 -12.03 -4.08
C VAL A 160 -4.72 -10.54 -4.42
N LEU A 161 -3.89 -9.82 -3.68
CA LEU A 161 -3.66 -8.39 -3.91
C LEU A 161 -2.73 -8.14 -5.12
N PHE A 162 -1.99 -9.15 -5.59
CA PHE A 162 -0.97 -9.04 -6.65
C PHE A 162 -1.11 -10.10 -7.76
N HIS A 163 -2.27 -10.17 -8.42
CA HIS A 163 -2.56 -11.16 -9.47
C HIS A 163 -1.91 -10.94 -10.85
N THR A 164 -1.27 -9.80 -11.07
CA THR A 164 -0.71 -9.46 -12.38
C THR A 164 0.64 -10.17 -12.57
N PRO A 165 0.91 -10.82 -13.73
CA PRO A 165 2.13 -11.60 -13.93
C PRO A 165 3.40 -10.83 -13.57
N LEU A 166 4.31 -11.46 -12.83
CA LEU A 166 5.59 -10.84 -12.48
C LEU A 166 6.50 -10.84 -13.72
N VAL A 167 6.93 -9.66 -14.17
CA VAL A 167 7.75 -9.52 -15.39
C VAL A 167 9.20 -9.26 -15.03
N GLY A 168 10.12 -9.92 -15.73
CA GLY A 168 11.56 -9.60 -15.67
C GLY A 168 12.28 -10.01 -14.38
N ARG A 169 11.67 -10.86 -13.53
CA ARG A 169 12.23 -11.29 -12.23
C ARG A 169 12.44 -12.81 -12.13
N GLY A 170 12.61 -13.48 -13.26
CA GLY A 170 12.73 -14.94 -13.30
C GLY A 170 13.96 -15.47 -12.56
N SER A 171 15.10 -14.78 -12.66
CA SER A 171 16.33 -15.12 -11.94
C SER A 171 16.17 -15.02 -10.43
N GLU A 172 15.53 -13.94 -9.96
CA GLU A 172 15.27 -13.69 -8.55
C GLU A 172 14.32 -14.73 -7.99
N LEU A 173 13.21 -15.01 -8.68
CA LEU A 173 12.27 -16.07 -8.29
C LEU A 173 12.96 -17.44 -8.23
N ALA A 174 13.75 -17.81 -9.24
CA ALA A 174 14.46 -19.09 -9.24
C ALA A 174 15.41 -19.22 -8.04
N ARG A 175 16.10 -18.13 -7.65
CA ARG A 175 16.95 -18.11 -6.46
C ARG A 175 16.15 -18.24 -5.17
N MET A 176 14.99 -17.58 -5.08
CA MET A 176 14.09 -17.70 -3.92
C MET A 176 13.50 -19.11 -3.81
N ALA A 177 13.12 -19.74 -4.92
CA ALA A 177 12.64 -21.11 -4.98
C ALA A 177 13.70 -22.11 -4.51
N ALA A 178 14.97 -21.94 -4.93
CA ALA A 178 16.07 -22.78 -4.44
C ALA A 178 16.27 -22.67 -2.92
N LEU A 179 16.12 -21.47 -2.35
CA LEU A 179 16.17 -21.29 -0.90
C LEU A 179 14.99 -21.96 -0.20
N LEU A 180 13.81 -21.96 -0.81
CA LEU A 180 12.66 -22.68 -0.29
C LEU A 180 12.89 -24.20 -0.30
N ASP A 181 13.57 -24.74 -1.33
CA ASP A 181 13.96 -26.15 -1.38
C ASP A 181 14.94 -26.50 -0.23
N GLU A 182 15.89 -25.62 0.09
CA GLU A 182 16.77 -25.81 1.25
C GLU A 182 16.02 -25.78 2.58
N VAL A 183 15.07 -24.86 2.74
CA VAL A 183 14.27 -24.70 3.94
C VAL A 183 13.35 -25.90 4.15
N THR A 184 12.67 -26.35 3.10
CA THR A 184 11.83 -27.56 3.16
C THR A 184 12.65 -28.82 3.42
N ALA A 185 13.94 -28.85 3.05
CA ALA A 185 14.88 -29.88 3.44
C ALA A 185 15.44 -29.74 4.88
N GLY A 186 14.91 -28.81 5.69
CA GLY A 186 15.26 -28.65 7.10
C GLY A 186 16.31 -27.57 7.40
N ARG A 187 16.83 -26.88 6.39
CA ARG A 187 17.88 -25.86 6.57
C ARG A 187 17.28 -24.46 6.54
N GLY A 188 17.03 -23.87 7.71
CA GLY A 188 16.52 -22.51 7.78
C GLY A 188 17.48 -21.46 7.21
N ARG A 189 16.90 -20.35 6.76
CA ARG A 189 17.58 -19.27 6.03
C ARG A 189 17.03 -17.91 6.41
N LEU A 190 17.90 -16.92 6.44
CA LEU A 190 17.53 -15.50 6.38
C LEU A 190 17.67 -15.05 4.93
N LEU A 191 16.58 -14.62 4.31
CA LEU A 191 16.57 -14.02 2.97
C LEU A 191 16.23 -12.54 3.09
N ARG A 192 17.13 -11.70 2.60
CA ARG A 192 16.97 -10.25 2.58
C ARG A 192 16.75 -9.76 1.15
N ILE A 193 15.64 -9.05 0.92
CA ILE A 193 15.33 -8.37 -0.33
C ILE A 193 15.55 -6.86 -0.14
N SER A 194 16.55 -6.30 -0.82
CA SER A 194 16.77 -4.85 -0.83
C SER A 194 16.36 -4.23 -2.16
N GLY A 195 15.99 -2.96 -2.17
CA GLY A 195 15.80 -2.21 -3.41
C GLY A 195 14.97 -0.95 -3.20
N GLU A 196 15.00 -0.06 -4.19
CA GLU A 196 14.33 1.23 -4.13
C GLU A 196 12.80 1.13 -4.09
N ALA A 197 12.12 2.24 -3.77
CA ALA A 197 10.66 2.32 -3.83
C ALA A 197 10.16 2.03 -5.26
N GLY A 198 9.06 1.28 -5.38
CA GLY A 198 8.47 0.94 -6.69
C GLY A 198 9.22 -0.12 -7.52
N VAL A 199 10.39 -0.59 -7.08
CA VAL A 199 11.20 -1.60 -7.83
C VAL A 199 10.56 -3.00 -7.91
N GLY A 200 9.48 -3.22 -7.16
CA GLY A 200 8.70 -4.47 -7.19
C GLY A 200 8.99 -5.47 -6.06
N LYS A 201 9.61 -5.05 -4.94
CA LYS A 201 9.91 -5.94 -3.79
C LYS A 201 8.69 -6.71 -3.29
N THR A 202 7.60 -6.02 -3.00
CA THR A 202 6.35 -6.62 -2.49
C THR A 202 5.72 -7.57 -3.50
N ARG A 203 5.79 -7.24 -4.80
CA ARG A 203 5.25 -8.08 -5.86
C ARG A 203 6.07 -9.36 -6.07
N LEU A 204 7.40 -9.26 -5.98
CA LEU A 204 8.28 -10.44 -5.99
C LEU A 204 8.01 -11.33 -4.77
N ALA A 205 7.91 -10.73 -3.58
CA ALA A 205 7.56 -11.46 -2.37
C ALA A 205 6.19 -12.14 -2.51
N ALA A 206 5.16 -11.45 -2.98
CA ALA A 206 3.83 -12.02 -3.18
C ALA A 206 3.85 -13.22 -4.15
N ALA A 207 4.55 -13.12 -5.28
CA ALA A 207 4.70 -14.23 -6.22
C ALA A 207 5.42 -15.44 -5.59
N PHE A 208 6.46 -15.19 -4.80
CA PHE A 208 7.15 -16.24 -4.07
C PHE A 208 6.29 -16.88 -2.96
N LEU A 209 5.51 -16.08 -2.22
CA LEU A 209 4.63 -16.59 -1.18
C LEU A 209 3.49 -17.43 -1.78
N ASP A 210 2.97 -17.07 -2.96
CA ASP A 210 2.00 -17.88 -3.70
C ASP A 210 2.58 -19.27 -4.06
N GLU A 211 3.81 -19.30 -4.58
CA GLU A 211 4.52 -20.55 -4.83
C GLU A 211 4.73 -21.36 -3.54
N ALA A 212 5.13 -20.72 -2.44
CA ALA A 212 5.32 -21.39 -1.15
C ALA A 212 4.00 -21.97 -0.60
N LEU A 213 2.88 -21.25 -0.70
CA LEU A 213 1.56 -21.75 -0.32
C LEU A 213 1.18 -22.98 -1.16
N SER A 214 1.42 -22.94 -2.48
CA SER A 214 1.13 -24.07 -3.39
C SER A 214 1.92 -25.34 -3.03
N ARG A 215 3.12 -25.18 -2.46
CA ARG A 215 3.98 -26.26 -1.95
C ARG A 215 3.62 -26.70 -0.53
N GLY A 216 2.54 -26.18 0.03
CA GLY A 216 2.08 -26.51 1.37
C GLY A 216 2.97 -25.96 2.46
N VAL A 217 3.63 -24.82 2.27
CA VAL A 217 4.40 -24.13 3.31
C VAL A 217 3.48 -23.23 4.14
N GLN A 218 3.69 -23.16 5.46
CA GLN A 218 2.97 -22.22 6.31
C GLN A 218 3.57 -20.82 6.16
N ILE A 219 2.73 -19.78 6.16
CA ILE A 219 3.20 -18.40 6.00
C ILE A 219 2.57 -17.50 7.05
N ALA A 220 3.40 -16.68 7.69
CA ALA A 220 2.94 -15.57 8.53
C ALA A 220 3.64 -14.27 8.08
N VAL A 221 2.87 -13.18 8.02
CA VAL A 221 3.35 -11.89 7.50
C VAL A 221 3.24 -10.79 8.54
N GLY A 222 4.26 -9.93 8.62
CA GLY A 222 4.19 -8.69 9.37
C GLY A 222 4.68 -7.52 8.51
N ALA A 223 4.05 -6.36 8.65
CA ALA A 223 4.52 -5.14 8.00
C ALA A 223 5.03 -4.15 9.04
N CYS A 224 6.25 -3.66 8.85
CA CYS A 224 6.76 -2.50 9.57
C CYS A 224 6.12 -1.23 8.98
N GLN A 225 5.68 -0.34 9.85
CA GLN A 225 5.02 0.90 9.45
C GLN A 225 5.80 2.07 10.02
N SER A 226 6.02 3.10 9.19
CA SER A 226 6.67 4.33 9.64
C SER A 226 5.96 4.98 10.83
N THR A 227 4.65 4.83 10.84
CA THR A 227 3.69 5.34 11.81
C THR A 227 3.76 4.63 13.17
N SER A 228 4.39 3.45 13.24
CA SER A 228 4.33 2.60 14.43
C SER A 228 5.69 2.20 14.99
N ARG A 229 6.76 2.96 14.67
CA ARG A 229 8.12 2.71 15.16
C ARG A 229 8.24 2.65 16.69
N ASP A 230 7.47 3.48 17.39
CA ASP A 230 7.48 3.52 18.86
C ASP A 230 6.62 2.43 19.52
N MET A 231 5.85 1.66 18.73
CA MET A 231 5.05 0.56 19.25
C MET A 231 5.90 -0.70 19.32
N ALA A 232 6.23 -1.13 20.54
CA ALA A 232 6.97 -2.36 20.76
C ALA A 232 6.26 -3.57 20.12
N TYR A 233 7.06 -4.40 19.47
CA TYR A 233 6.64 -5.63 18.80
C TYR A 233 5.66 -5.42 17.64
N GLY A 234 5.66 -4.26 16.97
CA GLY A 234 4.65 -3.92 15.96
C GLY A 234 4.48 -4.96 14.85
N ALA A 235 5.57 -5.32 14.16
CA ALA A 235 5.54 -6.33 13.10
C ALA A 235 5.55 -7.76 13.66
N ALA A 236 6.31 -8.00 14.73
CA ALA A 236 6.39 -9.30 15.40
C ALA A 236 5.02 -9.77 15.95
N ARG A 237 4.20 -8.85 16.45
CA ARG A 237 2.83 -9.10 16.92
C ARG A 237 1.97 -9.69 15.81
N GLN A 238 2.07 -9.16 14.59
CA GLN A 238 1.25 -9.60 13.46
C GLN A 238 1.55 -11.06 13.11
N ILE A 239 2.84 -11.41 13.13
CA ILE A 239 3.31 -12.79 12.93
C ILE A 239 2.85 -13.69 14.08
N ALA A 240 3.10 -13.28 15.33
CA ALA A 240 2.76 -14.08 16.50
C ALA A 240 1.25 -14.38 16.58
N ARG A 241 0.41 -13.39 16.27
CA ARG A 241 -1.05 -13.56 16.19
C ARG A 241 -1.44 -14.58 15.11
N GLN A 242 -0.87 -14.51 13.91
CA GLN A 242 -1.12 -15.50 12.84
C GLN A 242 -0.67 -16.92 13.23
N LEU A 243 0.52 -17.06 13.84
CA LEU A 243 1.04 -18.36 14.29
C LEU A 243 0.20 -18.98 15.41
N LEU A 244 -0.55 -18.17 16.16
CA LEU A 244 -1.41 -18.59 17.25
C LEU A 244 -2.89 -18.54 16.85
N GLY A 245 -3.21 -18.51 15.56
CA GLY A 245 -4.60 -18.64 15.09
C GLY A 245 -5.51 -17.46 15.42
N LEU A 246 -4.96 -16.35 15.91
CA LEU A 246 -5.66 -15.08 16.13
C LEU A 246 -5.90 -14.40 14.78
N SER A 247 -6.77 -15.04 14.00
CA SER A 247 -7.12 -14.71 12.63
C SER A 247 -8.29 -13.73 12.69
N GLY A 248 -8.01 -12.46 12.91
CA GLY A 248 -9.05 -11.45 13.14
C GLY A 248 -8.50 -10.05 13.34
N GLN A 249 -9.40 -9.07 13.48
CA GLN A 249 -9.05 -7.72 13.88
C GLN A 249 -8.34 -7.77 15.23
N VAL A 250 -7.36 -6.90 15.47
CA VAL A 250 -6.96 -6.62 16.85
C VAL A 250 -8.18 -6.03 17.57
N GLY A 251 -8.74 -6.76 18.54
CA GLY A 251 -9.95 -6.35 19.26
C GLY A 251 -11.27 -6.62 18.55
N SER A 252 -11.34 -7.52 17.56
CA SER A 252 -12.65 -7.99 17.05
C SER A 252 -13.41 -8.83 18.07
N GLN A 253 -12.69 -9.44 19.00
CA GLN A 253 -13.25 -10.22 20.08
C GLN A 253 -12.86 -9.57 21.41
N PRO A 254 -13.65 -9.78 22.48
CA PRO A 254 -13.24 -9.44 23.82
C PRO A 254 -11.85 -10.02 24.12
N PRO A 255 -10.95 -9.26 24.76
CA PRO A 255 -9.60 -9.73 25.05
C PRO A 255 -9.57 -11.08 25.79
N GLU A 256 -10.56 -11.34 26.64
CA GLU A 256 -10.69 -12.59 27.39
C GLU A 256 -10.88 -13.81 26.47
N GLU A 257 -11.63 -13.66 25.38
CA GLU A 257 -11.82 -14.73 24.38
C GLU A 257 -10.53 -15.00 23.60
N GLU A 258 -9.81 -13.94 23.20
CA GLU A 258 -8.53 -14.08 22.53
C GLU A 258 -7.49 -14.77 23.45
N VAL A 259 -7.48 -14.42 24.74
CA VAL A 259 -6.60 -15.07 25.73
C VAL A 259 -6.94 -16.54 25.91
N ALA A 260 -8.23 -16.88 26.06
CA ALA A 260 -8.66 -18.28 26.19
C ALA A 260 -8.32 -19.11 24.93
N HIS A 261 -8.42 -18.50 23.74
CA HIS A 261 -8.01 -19.14 22.49
C HIS A 261 -6.50 -19.45 22.46
N VAL A 262 -5.67 -18.47 22.83
CA VAL A 262 -4.21 -18.67 22.91
C VAL A 262 -3.87 -19.72 23.96
N GLU A 263 -4.52 -19.70 25.12
CA GLU A 263 -4.34 -20.70 26.17
C GLU A 263 -4.65 -22.11 25.65
N ALA A 264 -5.79 -22.29 24.97
CA ALA A 264 -6.17 -23.57 24.38
C ALA A 264 -5.15 -24.05 23.33
N ILE A 265 -4.67 -23.16 22.46
CA ILE A 265 -3.66 -23.50 21.45
C ILE A 265 -2.34 -23.87 22.09
N LEU A 266 -1.81 -23.06 23.01
CA LEU A 266 -0.54 -23.38 23.68
C LEU A 266 -0.64 -24.66 24.49
N GLY A 267 -1.76 -24.87 25.20
CA GLY A 267 -2.01 -26.10 25.95
C GLY A 267 -2.04 -27.34 25.06
N ALA A 268 -2.61 -27.24 23.85
CA ALA A 268 -2.62 -28.33 22.88
C ALA A 268 -1.25 -28.59 22.24
N LEU A 269 -0.43 -27.55 22.04
CA LEU A 269 0.90 -27.67 21.43
C LEU A 269 1.95 -28.15 22.43
N HIS A 270 2.00 -27.51 23.60
CA HIS A 270 2.99 -27.76 24.65
C HIS A 270 2.50 -27.22 26.02
N PRO A 271 1.91 -28.07 26.88
CA PRO A 271 1.32 -27.64 28.15
C PRO A 271 2.25 -26.84 29.07
N GLU A 272 3.56 -27.12 29.03
CA GLU A 272 4.55 -26.40 29.85
C GLU A 272 4.72 -24.92 29.45
N TRP A 273 4.22 -24.50 28.29
CA TRP A 273 4.23 -23.09 27.90
C TRP A 273 3.18 -22.26 28.63
N LEU A 274 2.14 -22.90 29.20
CA LEU A 274 1.07 -22.18 29.90
C LEU A 274 1.59 -21.38 31.10
N VAL A 275 2.62 -21.88 31.80
CA VAL A 275 3.25 -21.15 32.91
C VAL A 275 3.96 -19.86 32.44
N ARG A 276 4.31 -19.78 31.14
CA ARG A 276 4.96 -18.62 30.52
C ARG A 276 4.01 -17.80 29.65
N LEU A 277 2.72 -18.18 29.54
CA LEU A 277 1.70 -17.48 28.75
C LEU A 277 1.64 -15.96 29.02
N PRO A 278 1.73 -15.45 30.27
CA PRO A 278 1.69 -14.01 30.53
C PRO A 278 2.81 -13.21 29.85
N LEU A 279 3.94 -13.85 29.52
CA LEU A 279 5.03 -13.20 28.79
C LEU A 279 4.61 -12.82 27.36
N LEU A 280 3.65 -13.54 26.76
CA LEU A 280 3.17 -13.23 25.42
C LEU A 280 2.20 -12.05 25.39
N GLY A 281 1.74 -11.54 26.53
CA GLY A 281 0.78 -10.43 26.60
C GLY A 281 1.25 -9.20 25.82
N ASP A 282 2.49 -8.76 26.05
CA ASP A 282 3.07 -7.59 25.36
C ASP A 282 3.25 -7.82 23.86
N LEU A 283 3.71 -9.03 23.49
CA LEU A 283 3.89 -9.43 22.09
C LEU A 283 2.55 -9.47 21.35
N LEU A 284 1.51 -10.05 21.94
CA LEU A 284 0.19 -10.22 21.32
C LEU A 284 -0.71 -8.99 21.45
N GLY A 285 -0.38 -8.07 22.36
CA GLY A 285 -1.22 -6.93 22.72
C GLY A 285 -2.45 -7.34 23.52
N LEU A 286 -2.29 -8.32 24.42
CA LEU A 286 -3.37 -8.90 25.23
C LEU A 286 -3.15 -8.65 26.72
N PRO A 287 -4.21 -8.30 27.48
CA PRO A 287 -4.13 -8.09 28.92
C PRO A 287 -4.11 -9.44 29.67
N ILE A 288 -2.98 -10.13 29.63
CA ILE A 288 -2.81 -11.42 30.32
C ILE A 288 -2.24 -11.18 31.72
N PRO A 289 -2.96 -11.53 32.80
CA PRO A 289 -2.48 -11.33 34.16
C PRO A 289 -1.28 -12.22 34.46
N ASP A 290 -0.33 -11.70 35.23
CA ASP A 290 0.82 -12.47 35.66
C ASP A 290 0.45 -13.61 36.62
N ASN A 291 1.22 -14.68 36.54
CA ASN A 291 1.22 -15.76 37.52
C ASN A 291 2.47 -15.65 38.42
N PRO A 292 2.61 -16.45 39.49
CA PRO A 292 3.75 -16.35 40.41
C PRO A 292 5.13 -16.48 39.75
N THR A 293 5.23 -17.19 38.61
CA THR A 293 6.49 -17.36 37.87
C THR A 293 6.85 -16.09 37.10
N THR A 294 5.90 -15.52 36.36
CA THR A 294 6.16 -14.34 35.52
C THR A 294 6.19 -13.04 36.33
N ALA A 295 5.47 -12.98 37.46
CA ALA A 295 5.50 -11.85 38.40
C ALA A 295 6.86 -11.71 39.13
N ALA A 296 7.60 -12.81 39.29
CA ALA A 296 8.89 -12.81 39.98
C ALA A 296 10.07 -12.35 39.11
N LEU A 297 9.87 -12.23 37.79
CA LEU A 297 10.90 -11.82 36.85
C LEU A 297 11.09 -10.29 36.90
N ASP A 298 12.35 -9.85 36.95
CA ASP A 298 12.67 -8.47 36.65
C ASP A 298 12.40 -8.14 35.17
N PRO A 299 12.35 -6.86 34.78
CA PRO A 299 12.01 -6.47 33.41
C PRO A 299 12.94 -7.03 32.32
N GLU A 300 14.24 -7.19 32.60
CA GLU A 300 15.22 -7.69 31.63
C GLU A 300 15.03 -9.20 31.42
N LEU A 301 14.96 -9.97 32.50
CA LEU A 301 14.68 -11.40 32.45
C LEU A 301 13.31 -11.70 31.85
N ARG A 302 12.30 -10.87 32.13
CA ARG A 302 10.97 -10.99 31.52
C ARG A 302 11.05 -10.87 30.00
N GLN A 303 11.79 -9.88 29.50
CA GLN A 303 11.97 -9.67 28.06
C GLN A 303 12.73 -10.84 27.42
N GLU A 304 13.81 -11.32 28.06
CA GLU A 304 14.56 -12.49 27.57
C GLU A 304 13.70 -13.75 27.53
N ALA A 305 12.90 -13.99 28.57
CA ALA A 305 12.00 -15.13 28.65
C ALA A 305 10.87 -15.05 27.61
N LEU A 306 10.34 -13.85 27.32
CA LEU A 306 9.39 -13.61 26.23
C LEU A 306 10.03 -13.98 24.89
N ILE A 307 11.21 -13.45 24.60
CA ILE A 307 11.93 -13.72 23.35
C ILE A 307 12.20 -15.22 23.20
N ALA A 308 12.67 -15.88 24.26
CA ALA A 308 12.93 -17.31 24.28
C ALA A 308 11.66 -18.11 23.96
N LEU A 309 10.53 -17.81 24.62
CA LEU A 309 9.26 -18.48 24.36
C LEU A 309 8.76 -18.24 22.93
N ALA A 310 8.84 -17.02 22.43
CA ALA A 310 8.43 -16.70 21.06
C ALA A 310 9.28 -17.46 20.01
N VAL A 311 10.60 -17.56 20.23
CA VAL A 311 11.49 -18.37 19.38
C VAL A 311 11.15 -19.85 19.48
N GLU A 312 10.91 -20.38 20.69
CA GLU A 312 10.48 -21.78 20.88
C GLU A 312 9.20 -22.09 20.08
N ILE A 313 8.19 -21.22 20.14
CA ILE A 313 6.93 -21.37 19.40
C ILE A 313 7.20 -21.41 17.90
N VAL A 314 8.00 -20.49 17.36
CA VAL A 314 8.35 -20.44 15.93
C VAL A 314 9.06 -21.74 15.49
N LEU A 315 10.08 -22.16 16.23
CA LEU A 315 10.84 -23.37 15.91
C LEU A 315 9.97 -24.63 16.00
N PHE A 316 9.07 -24.71 16.99
CA PHE A 316 8.14 -25.82 17.13
C PHE A 316 7.15 -25.90 15.97
N ARG A 317 6.54 -24.78 15.58
CA ARG A 317 5.65 -24.70 14.41
C ARG A 317 6.36 -25.12 13.13
N ALA A 318 7.57 -24.60 12.92
CA ALA A 318 8.38 -24.94 11.76
C ALA A 318 8.67 -26.44 11.66
N ARG A 319 8.94 -27.13 12.77
CA ARG A 319 9.16 -28.59 12.76
C ARG A 319 7.93 -29.40 12.38
N GLN A 320 6.73 -28.88 12.61
CA GLN A 320 5.49 -29.52 12.16
C GLN A 320 5.27 -29.32 10.66
N ARG A 321 5.56 -28.11 10.17
CA ARG A 321 5.37 -27.70 8.78
C ARG A 321 6.37 -26.58 8.46
N PRO A 322 7.11 -26.65 7.34
CA PRO A 322 8.01 -25.57 6.93
C PRO A 322 7.32 -24.21 6.97
N LEU A 323 8.04 -23.20 7.46
CA LEU A 323 7.47 -21.91 7.81
C LEU A 323 8.21 -20.78 7.12
N VAL A 324 7.47 -19.89 6.43
CA VAL A 324 7.97 -18.61 5.93
C VAL A 324 7.43 -17.50 6.82
N LEU A 325 8.35 -16.73 7.39
CA LEU A 325 8.04 -15.49 8.10
C LEU A 325 8.44 -14.33 7.21
N PHE A 326 7.47 -13.59 6.68
CA PHE A 326 7.75 -12.42 5.85
C PHE A 326 7.58 -11.14 6.68
N LEU A 327 8.64 -10.35 6.81
CA LEU A 327 8.56 -9.00 7.33
C LEU A 327 8.83 -7.96 6.24
N GLU A 328 7.84 -7.12 6.01
CA GLU A 328 7.92 -6.05 5.03
C GLU A 328 8.48 -4.76 5.65
N ASP A 329 9.32 -4.06 4.89
CA ASP A 329 9.83 -2.72 5.19
C ASP A 329 10.59 -2.62 6.52
N VAL A 330 11.49 -3.57 6.83
CA VAL A 330 12.21 -3.64 8.13
C VAL A 330 13.08 -2.42 8.45
N HIS A 331 13.30 -1.50 7.50
CA HIS A 331 13.87 -0.18 7.77
C HIS A 331 12.98 0.70 8.68
N TRP A 332 11.72 0.33 8.92
CA TRP A 332 10.83 0.92 9.92
C TRP A 332 10.60 0.03 11.14
N ILE A 333 11.39 -1.03 11.36
CA ILE A 333 11.20 -1.95 12.48
C ILE A 333 11.44 -1.27 13.84
N ASP A 334 10.68 -1.69 14.86
CA ASP A 334 10.92 -1.30 16.24
C ASP A 334 12.06 -2.13 16.90
N GLU A 335 12.72 -1.56 17.90
CA GLU A 335 13.85 -2.18 18.62
C GLU A 335 13.47 -3.55 19.21
N ALA A 336 12.27 -3.69 19.76
CA ALA A 336 11.83 -4.91 20.43
C ALA A 336 11.57 -6.05 19.42
N SER A 337 10.93 -5.75 18.28
CA SER A 337 10.82 -6.70 17.16
C SER A 337 12.18 -7.09 16.62
N LEU A 338 13.10 -6.13 16.41
CA LEU A 338 14.44 -6.42 15.90
C LEU A 338 15.24 -7.35 16.84
N ARG A 339 15.14 -7.14 18.16
CA ARG A 339 15.74 -8.04 19.17
C ARG A 339 15.20 -9.47 19.06
N LEU A 340 13.89 -9.63 18.86
CA LEU A 340 13.28 -10.94 18.66
C LEU A 340 13.76 -11.60 17.35
N LEU A 341 13.83 -10.83 16.25
CA LEU A 341 14.31 -11.35 14.97
C LEU A 341 15.79 -11.74 15.01
N LEU A 342 16.63 -10.97 15.71
CA LEU A 342 18.02 -11.33 15.97
C LEU A 342 18.14 -12.65 16.72
N ALA A 343 17.35 -12.82 17.79
CA ALA A 343 17.34 -14.06 18.55
C ALA A 343 16.90 -15.26 17.70
N LEU A 344 15.84 -15.10 16.88
CA LEU A 344 15.41 -16.11 15.93
C LEU A 344 16.47 -16.40 14.87
N GLY A 345 17.05 -15.34 14.29
CA GLY A 345 18.06 -15.38 13.24
C GLY A 345 19.27 -16.23 13.61
N ARG A 346 19.72 -16.14 14.87
CA ARG A 346 20.84 -16.93 15.41
C ARG A 346 20.58 -18.43 15.52
N VAL A 347 19.33 -18.87 15.38
CA VAL A 347 18.93 -20.29 15.52
C VAL A 347 18.11 -20.81 14.34
N LEU A 348 18.10 -20.08 13.21
CA LEU A 348 17.35 -20.48 12.01
C LEU A 348 17.82 -21.84 11.47
N ASP A 349 19.09 -22.17 11.62
CA ASP A 349 19.66 -23.45 11.18
C ASP A 349 19.07 -24.68 11.91
N ARG A 350 18.31 -24.49 12.99
CA ARG A 350 17.72 -25.57 13.82
C ARG A 350 16.31 -25.99 13.41
N ALA A 351 15.72 -25.35 12.40
CA ALA A 351 14.35 -25.62 11.94
C ALA A 351 14.14 -25.20 10.48
N PRO A 352 13.12 -25.74 9.79
CA PRO A 352 12.76 -25.34 8.43
C PRO A 352 12.02 -23.98 8.42
N VAL A 353 12.75 -22.91 8.79
CA VAL A 353 12.24 -21.53 8.80
C VAL A 353 12.94 -20.70 7.72
N LEU A 354 12.16 -20.06 6.86
CA LEU A 354 12.64 -18.95 6.02
C LEU A 354 12.20 -17.63 6.66
N LEU A 355 13.16 -16.88 7.20
CA LEU A 355 12.93 -15.50 7.59
C LEU A 355 13.18 -14.61 6.37
N LEU A 356 12.11 -14.17 5.72
CA LEU A 356 12.15 -13.26 4.57
C LEU A 356 11.94 -11.83 5.06
N VAL A 357 12.86 -10.92 4.73
CA VAL A 357 12.74 -9.50 5.07
C VAL A 357 12.90 -8.62 3.85
N SER A 358 12.14 -7.53 3.75
CA SER A 358 12.33 -6.51 2.71
C SER A 358 12.76 -5.17 3.30
N HIS A 359 13.66 -4.44 2.63
CA HIS A 359 14.09 -3.11 3.05
C HIS A 359 14.54 -2.21 1.88
N ARG A 360 14.70 -0.92 2.17
CA ARG A 360 15.35 0.04 1.27
C ARG A 360 16.88 0.02 1.49
N PRO A 361 17.71 0.33 0.47
CA PRO A 361 19.15 0.53 0.66
C PRO A 361 19.46 1.53 1.78
N GLY A 362 20.57 1.35 2.50
CA GLY A 362 20.95 2.21 3.63
C GLY A 362 20.23 1.90 4.95
N ALA A 363 19.36 0.88 4.99
CA ALA A 363 18.69 0.46 6.22
C ALA A 363 19.66 -0.03 7.30
N GLU A 364 20.78 -0.62 6.90
CA GLU A 364 21.89 -1.01 7.77
C GLU A 364 22.40 0.11 8.69
N ASP A 365 22.43 1.36 8.20
CA ASP A 365 22.99 2.49 8.94
C ASP A 365 22.02 3.09 9.97
N LEU A 366 20.76 2.63 9.99
CA LEU A 366 19.73 3.19 10.86
C LEU A 366 19.93 2.80 12.33
N MET A 367 20.43 1.57 12.59
CA MET A 367 20.56 1.03 13.95
C MET A 367 21.71 0.01 14.02
N PRO A 368 22.59 0.02 15.04
CA PRO A 368 23.69 -0.95 15.17
C PRO A 368 23.23 -2.41 15.15
N ARG A 369 22.08 -2.72 15.77
CA ARG A 369 21.48 -4.06 15.77
C ARG A 369 21.03 -4.53 14.37
N MET A 370 20.73 -3.60 13.47
CA MET A 370 20.34 -3.93 12.09
C MET A 370 21.53 -4.49 11.32
N VAL A 371 22.71 -3.89 11.51
CA VAL A 371 23.98 -4.40 10.95
C VAL A 371 24.22 -5.83 11.44
N GLU A 372 24.13 -6.06 12.75
CA GLU A 372 24.28 -7.39 13.32
C GLU A 372 23.28 -8.40 12.71
N PHE A 373 22.04 -7.99 12.48
CA PHE A 373 21.00 -8.84 11.90
C PHE A 373 21.30 -9.20 10.45
N PHE A 374 21.80 -8.24 9.66
CA PHE A 374 22.17 -8.45 8.27
C PHE A 374 23.51 -9.17 8.08
N ASP A 375 24.35 -9.23 9.12
CA ASP A 375 25.61 -9.96 9.15
C ASP A 375 25.47 -11.38 9.72
N LEU A 376 24.25 -11.83 10.03
CA LEU A 376 24.03 -13.18 10.55
C LEU A 376 24.55 -14.25 9.57
N PRO A 377 25.22 -15.31 10.07
CA PRO A 377 25.76 -16.37 9.24
C PRO A 377 24.69 -17.06 8.38
N GLY A 378 25.01 -17.32 7.12
CA GLY A 378 24.11 -18.04 6.21
C GLY A 378 22.94 -17.21 5.69
N GLN A 379 22.93 -15.89 5.93
CA GLN A 379 21.99 -14.99 5.26
C GLN A 379 22.24 -14.92 3.75
N VAL A 380 21.17 -14.69 3.01
CA VAL A 380 21.20 -14.52 1.56
C VAL A 380 20.62 -13.17 1.21
N HIS A 381 21.44 -12.33 0.57
CA HIS A 381 21.01 -11.03 0.10
C HIS A 381 20.66 -11.07 -1.40
N LEU A 382 19.46 -10.61 -1.69
CA LEU A 382 18.89 -10.42 -3.02
C LEU A 382 18.63 -8.92 -3.23
N ALA A 383 19.53 -8.26 -3.96
CA ALA A 383 19.34 -6.87 -4.36
C ALA A 383 18.49 -6.78 -5.63
N LEU A 384 17.34 -6.11 -5.54
CA LEU A 384 16.50 -5.78 -6.69
C LEU A 384 16.95 -4.45 -7.27
N ASN A 385 17.51 -4.53 -8.46
CA ASN A 385 17.81 -3.38 -9.30
C ASN A 385 16.63 -3.07 -10.24
N GLU A 386 16.72 -1.98 -10.98
CA GLU A 386 15.78 -1.63 -12.03
C GLU A 386 15.66 -2.74 -13.08
N LEU A 387 14.54 -2.77 -13.79
CA LEU A 387 14.31 -3.71 -14.88
C LEU A 387 15.26 -3.41 -16.03
N SER A 388 15.76 -4.48 -16.67
CA SER A 388 16.48 -4.36 -17.94
C SER A 388 15.57 -3.78 -19.03
N PRO A 389 16.12 -3.18 -20.09
CA PRO A 389 15.33 -2.68 -21.21
C PRO A 389 14.39 -3.74 -21.82
N ASP A 390 14.82 -5.00 -21.87
CA ASP A 390 13.99 -6.12 -22.35
C ASP A 390 12.83 -6.41 -21.40
N ALA A 391 13.08 -6.34 -20.08
CA ALA A 391 12.05 -6.53 -19.07
C ALA A 391 11.05 -5.35 -19.02
N VAL A 392 11.51 -4.11 -19.20
CA VAL A 392 10.64 -2.95 -19.41
C VAL A 392 9.80 -3.16 -20.65
N ALA A 393 10.40 -3.56 -21.77
CA ALA A 393 9.65 -3.83 -22.99
C ALA A 393 8.61 -4.93 -22.80
N ALA A 394 8.95 -6.01 -22.08
CA ALA A 394 7.99 -7.05 -21.73
C ALA A 394 6.86 -6.53 -20.83
N LEU A 395 7.16 -5.66 -19.86
CA LEU A 395 6.18 -5.06 -18.96
C LEU A 395 5.22 -4.14 -19.73
N VAL A 396 5.77 -3.29 -20.61
CA VAL A 396 5.00 -2.41 -21.49
C VAL A 396 4.11 -3.23 -22.43
N ARG A 397 4.63 -4.28 -23.07
CA ARG A 397 3.86 -5.18 -23.94
C ARG A 397 2.77 -5.92 -23.17
N ALA A 398 3.05 -6.44 -21.98
CA ALA A 398 2.05 -7.10 -21.13
C ALA A 398 0.95 -6.12 -20.72
N ARG A 399 1.31 -4.86 -20.47
CA ARG A 399 0.38 -3.79 -20.12
C ARG A 399 -0.51 -3.39 -21.31
N LEU A 400 0.04 -3.30 -22.51
CA LEU A 400 -0.66 -2.89 -23.74
C LEU A 400 -1.30 -4.07 -24.51
N GLY A 401 -0.94 -5.30 -24.18
CA GLY A 401 -1.43 -6.55 -24.77
C GLY A 401 -0.94 -6.86 -26.19
N GLN A 402 0.01 -6.09 -26.75
CA GLN A 402 0.41 -6.14 -28.18
C GLN A 402 1.85 -5.67 -28.41
N ASP A 403 2.30 -5.72 -29.67
CA ASP A 403 3.60 -5.19 -30.09
C ASP A 403 3.67 -3.67 -29.99
N VAL A 404 4.86 -3.19 -29.67
CA VAL A 404 5.15 -1.79 -29.36
C VAL A 404 6.40 -1.39 -30.14
N ASP A 405 6.32 -0.22 -30.75
CA ASP A 405 7.40 0.35 -31.55
C ASP A 405 8.65 0.59 -30.71
N PRO A 406 9.85 0.29 -31.23
CA PRO A 406 11.10 0.50 -30.50
C PRO A 406 11.28 1.93 -29.97
N LEU A 407 10.78 2.95 -30.67
CA LEU A 407 10.88 4.34 -30.22
C LEU A 407 10.04 4.60 -28.96
N VAL A 408 8.85 4.00 -28.87
CA VAL A 408 7.99 4.08 -27.69
C VAL A 408 8.69 3.42 -26.50
N LEU A 409 9.26 2.24 -26.70
CA LEU A 409 9.99 1.51 -25.67
C LEU A 409 11.21 2.29 -25.18
N ALA A 410 11.95 2.90 -26.10
CA ALA A 410 13.10 3.74 -25.75
C ALA A 410 12.70 4.98 -24.95
N LEU A 411 11.58 5.63 -25.30
CA LEU A 411 11.04 6.79 -24.57
C LEU A 411 10.67 6.42 -23.14
N ILE A 412 9.93 5.32 -22.98
CA ILE A 412 9.52 4.83 -21.67
C ILE A 412 10.74 4.41 -20.86
N GLN A 413 11.70 3.69 -21.46
CA GLN A 413 12.94 3.31 -20.78
C GLN A 413 13.71 4.52 -20.29
N GLN A 414 13.82 5.58 -21.10
CA GLN A 414 14.57 6.78 -20.75
C GLN A 414 13.90 7.56 -19.61
N GLN A 415 12.57 7.66 -19.63
CA GLN A 415 11.83 8.39 -18.60
C GLN A 415 11.69 7.58 -17.30
N ALA A 416 11.43 6.28 -17.40
CA ALA A 416 11.18 5.40 -16.26
C ALA A 416 12.45 4.82 -15.65
N GLN A 417 13.55 4.83 -16.38
CA GLN A 417 14.86 4.30 -15.98
C GLN A 417 14.78 2.87 -15.44
N GLY A 418 13.84 2.06 -15.95
CA GLY A 418 13.64 0.68 -15.52
C GLY A 418 12.84 0.50 -14.22
N ASN A 419 12.35 1.56 -13.58
CA ASN A 419 11.47 1.42 -12.43
C ASN A 419 10.10 0.86 -12.88
N PRO A 420 9.66 -0.33 -12.42
CA PRO A 420 8.41 -0.95 -12.86
C PRO A 420 7.18 -0.10 -12.56
N PHE A 421 7.07 0.45 -11.35
CA PHE A 421 5.93 1.28 -10.96
C PHE A 421 5.83 2.50 -11.87
N PHE A 422 6.94 3.22 -12.05
CA PHE A 422 6.94 4.37 -12.93
C PHE A 422 6.70 4.00 -14.40
N THR A 423 7.19 2.84 -14.84
CA THR A 423 6.94 2.32 -16.20
C THR A 423 5.45 2.08 -16.45
N GLU A 424 4.77 1.35 -15.56
CA GLU A 424 3.34 1.05 -15.70
C GLU A 424 2.53 2.35 -15.77
N GLU A 425 2.81 3.26 -14.86
CA GLU A 425 2.15 4.56 -14.81
C GLU A 425 2.45 5.39 -16.05
N PHE A 426 3.70 5.47 -16.50
CA PHE A 426 4.07 6.25 -17.69
C PHE A 426 3.44 5.71 -18.98
N VAL A 427 3.36 4.39 -19.14
CA VAL A 427 2.65 3.74 -20.26
C VAL A 427 1.19 4.10 -20.24
N ASP A 428 0.60 3.99 -19.05
CA ASP A 428 -0.76 4.40 -18.83
C ASP A 428 -0.88 5.86 -19.32
N ALA A 429 -0.08 6.78 -18.81
CA ALA A 429 -0.07 8.20 -19.23
C ALA A 429 -0.27 8.41 -20.71
N LEU A 430 0.67 7.88 -21.47
CA LEU A 430 0.78 8.09 -22.89
C LEU A 430 -0.45 7.56 -23.60
N ARG A 431 -1.04 6.47 -23.09
CA ARG A 431 -2.18 5.81 -23.72
C ARG A 431 -3.45 6.63 -23.64
N GLU A 432 -3.94 6.98 -22.45
CA GLU A 432 -5.18 7.75 -22.44
C GLU A 432 -4.93 9.21 -22.82
N GLU A 433 -3.68 9.69 -22.75
CA GLU A 433 -3.29 10.93 -23.44
C GLU A 433 -3.29 10.76 -24.97
N HIS A 434 -3.69 9.65 -25.57
CA HIS A 434 -3.62 9.42 -27.04
C HIS A 434 -2.27 9.78 -27.66
N MET A 435 -1.21 9.77 -26.86
CA MET A 435 0.17 9.92 -27.30
C MET A 435 0.71 8.61 -27.84
N LEU A 436 0.04 7.49 -27.52
CA LEU A 436 0.19 6.23 -28.21
C LEU A 436 -0.98 6.01 -29.18
N VAL A 437 -0.66 5.68 -30.42
CA VAL A 437 -1.62 5.32 -31.47
C VAL A 437 -1.27 3.96 -32.04
N ARG A 438 -2.29 3.20 -32.43
CA ARG A 438 -2.10 1.88 -33.03
C ARG A 438 -2.05 2.01 -34.54
N ARG A 439 -0.97 1.53 -35.16
CA ARG A 439 -0.80 1.47 -36.63
C ARG A 439 -0.25 0.09 -37.03
N GLU A 440 -0.92 -0.57 -37.97
CA GLU A 440 -0.50 -1.90 -38.47
C GLU A 440 -0.33 -2.96 -37.35
N GLY A 441 -1.14 -2.85 -36.28
CA GLY A 441 -1.06 -3.76 -35.14
C GLY A 441 0.01 -3.43 -34.10
N VAL A 442 0.80 -2.37 -34.31
CA VAL A 442 1.88 -1.92 -33.41
C VAL A 442 1.51 -0.60 -32.75
N TRP A 443 1.80 -0.46 -31.45
CA TRP A 443 1.70 0.81 -30.74
C TRP A 443 2.87 1.73 -31.09
N ARG A 444 2.58 2.89 -31.67
CA ARG A 444 3.53 3.94 -32.06
C ARG A 444 3.22 5.25 -31.34
N LEU A 445 4.19 6.17 -31.29
CA LEU A 445 3.91 7.55 -30.85
C LEU A 445 2.93 8.23 -31.82
N SER A 446 2.09 9.13 -31.31
CA SER A 446 1.21 9.96 -32.11
C SER A 446 2.02 10.94 -32.96
N ASP A 447 1.49 11.37 -34.12
CA ASP A 447 2.19 12.31 -35.00
C ASP A 447 2.49 13.64 -34.29
N ALA A 448 1.59 14.08 -33.40
CA ALA A 448 1.77 15.30 -32.61
C ALA A 448 2.96 15.19 -31.65
N LEU A 449 3.07 14.07 -30.92
CA LEU A 449 4.18 13.82 -30.01
C LEU A 449 5.49 13.63 -30.79
N LEU A 450 5.46 12.91 -31.91
CA LEU A 450 6.62 12.72 -32.77
C LEU A 450 7.15 14.06 -33.31
N ALA A 451 6.26 14.95 -33.77
CA ALA A 451 6.62 16.28 -34.25
C ALA A 451 7.19 17.16 -33.13
N GLN A 452 6.65 17.06 -31.91
CA GLN A 452 7.16 17.80 -30.76
C GLN A 452 8.56 17.33 -30.36
N LEU A 453 8.78 16.02 -30.26
CA LEU A 453 10.10 15.45 -29.98
C LEU A 453 11.13 15.81 -31.06
N GLN A 454 10.70 15.93 -32.33
CA GLN A 454 11.56 16.45 -33.40
C GLN A 454 11.90 17.92 -33.21
N ALA A 455 10.91 18.77 -32.92
CA ALA A 455 11.09 20.20 -32.71
C ALA A 455 12.02 20.50 -31.53
N ASP A 456 11.94 19.68 -30.48
CA ASP A 456 12.77 19.77 -29.28
C ASP A 456 14.14 19.07 -29.45
N GLY A 457 14.47 18.60 -30.66
CA GLY A 457 15.77 18.00 -30.97
C GLY A 457 16.05 16.66 -30.29
N CYS A 458 15.01 15.97 -29.82
CA CYS A 458 15.13 14.71 -29.09
C CYS A 458 15.22 13.47 -30.01
N LEU A 459 14.99 13.63 -31.32
CA LEU A 459 14.97 12.53 -32.28
C LEU A 459 16.02 12.68 -33.37
N GLU A 460 16.63 11.56 -33.75
CA GLU A 460 17.52 11.43 -34.90
C GLU A 460 17.00 10.37 -35.88
N ARG A 461 17.40 10.50 -37.14
CA ARG A 461 17.04 9.54 -38.20
C ARG A 461 18.20 8.60 -38.46
N VAL A 462 18.00 7.31 -38.18
CA VAL A 462 18.97 6.24 -38.44
C VAL A 462 18.29 5.19 -39.32
N ASP A 463 18.88 4.89 -40.48
CA ASP A 463 18.37 3.93 -41.47
C ASP A 463 16.89 4.17 -41.87
N GLY A 464 16.48 5.44 -41.97
CA GLY A 464 15.11 5.82 -42.30
C GLY A 464 14.10 5.71 -41.16
N THR A 465 14.53 5.26 -39.97
CA THR A 465 13.70 5.18 -38.76
C THR A 465 14.06 6.26 -37.73
N TRP A 466 13.07 6.72 -36.97
CA TRP A 466 13.30 7.66 -35.87
C TRP A 466 13.79 6.92 -34.62
N ARG A 467 14.84 7.46 -34.00
CA ARG A 467 15.37 7.00 -32.72
C ARG A 467 15.55 8.18 -31.78
N LEU A 468 15.51 7.92 -30.47
CA LEU A 468 15.89 8.92 -29.48
C LEU A 468 17.37 9.22 -29.62
N ALA A 469 17.71 10.50 -29.63
CA ALA A 469 19.10 10.93 -29.61
C ALA A 469 19.75 10.51 -28.28
N PRO A 470 21.04 10.11 -28.26
CA PRO A 470 21.72 9.61 -27.05
C PRO A 470 21.66 10.56 -25.84
N ASP A 471 21.66 11.88 -26.10
CA ASP A 471 21.68 12.94 -25.09
C ASP A 471 20.33 13.69 -24.98
N ALA A 472 19.24 13.12 -25.49
CA ALA A 472 17.93 13.78 -25.50
C ALA A 472 17.48 14.12 -24.06
N SER A 473 17.27 15.41 -23.76
CA SER A 473 16.71 15.82 -22.46
C SER A 473 15.19 15.83 -22.51
N LEU A 474 14.57 14.68 -22.18
CA LEU A 474 13.11 14.55 -22.16
C LEU A 474 12.43 15.41 -21.07
N SER A 475 13.17 15.82 -20.04
CA SER A 475 12.70 16.75 -19.00
C SER A 475 12.37 18.16 -19.52
N ALA A 476 12.91 18.55 -20.69
CA ALA A 476 12.63 19.84 -21.32
C ALA A 476 11.45 19.79 -22.30
N VAL A 477 11.09 18.59 -22.77
CA VAL A 477 9.97 18.38 -23.69
C VAL A 477 8.69 18.59 -22.90
N ARG A 478 7.90 19.60 -23.26
CA ARG A 478 6.56 19.82 -22.69
C ARG A 478 5.60 18.77 -23.23
N LEU A 479 5.81 17.51 -22.85
CA LEU A 479 4.96 16.39 -23.24
C LEU A 479 3.52 16.62 -22.80
N GLY A 480 3.23 17.55 -21.87
CA GLY A 480 1.93 17.62 -21.19
C GLY A 480 1.73 16.48 -20.20
N LEU A 481 2.62 15.48 -20.25
CA LEU A 481 2.83 14.44 -19.27
C LEU A 481 3.58 15.03 -18.08
N PRO A 482 3.00 14.95 -16.89
CA PRO A 482 3.67 15.42 -15.69
C PRO A 482 4.86 14.52 -15.40
N ASP A 483 5.90 15.08 -14.80
CA ASP A 483 7.13 14.36 -14.41
C ASP A 483 6.89 13.27 -13.34
N SER A 484 5.62 12.93 -13.10
CA SER A 484 5.09 12.08 -12.05
C SER A 484 3.85 11.33 -12.53
N VAL A 485 3.78 10.07 -12.11
CA VAL A 485 2.65 9.12 -12.17
C VAL A 485 1.25 9.75 -12.11
N HIS A 486 1.04 10.73 -11.23
CA HIS A 486 -0.29 11.26 -10.97
C HIS A 486 -0.88 12.11 -12.08
N GLY A 487 -0.04 12.89 -12.73
CA GLY A 487 -0.52 13.81 -13.75
C GLY A 487 -0.71 13.14 -15.12
N ILE A 488 -0.18 11.94 -15.20
CA ILE A 488 -0.16 11.04 -16.31
C ILE A 488 -1.54 10.41 -16.50
N VAL A 489 -2.24 9.99 -15.43
CA VAL A 489 -3.62 9.45 -15.44
C VAL A 489 -4.70 10.54 -15.54
N LEU A 490 -4.39 11.77 -15.15
CA LEU A 490 -5.31 12.91 -15.29
C LEU A 490 -5.54 13.31 -16.74
N ALA A 491 -4.43 13.55 -17.41
CA ALA A 491 -4.43 13.99 -18.79
C ALA A 491 -5.05 12.88 -19.68
N ARG A 492 -4.74 11.64 -19.29
CA ARG A 492 -5.34 10.40 -19.71
C ARG A 492 -6.89 10.43 -19.80
N LEU A 493 -7.56 10.77 -18.70
CA LEU A 493 -9.03 10.81 -18.63
C LEU A 493 -9.63 11.99 -19.43
N ASP A 494 -8.90 13.10 -19.51
CA ASP A 494 -9.28 14.32 -20.22
C ASP A 494 -9.44 14.14 -21.74
N ARG A 495 -8.95 13.04 -22.32
CA ARG A 495 -9.06 12.81 -23.77
C ARG A 495 -10.08 11.78 -24.20
N LEU A 496 -10.83 11.15 -23.31
CA LEU A 496 -11.97 10.31 -23.72
C LEU A 496 -13.03 11.14 -24.47
N PRO A 497 -13.72 10.60 -25.49
CA PRO A 497 -14.90 11.26 -26.06
C PRO A 497 -15.91 11.57 -24.96
N GLU A 498 -16.61 12.71 -25.02
CA GLU A 498 -17.50 13.14 -23.93
C GLU A 498 -18.57 12.09 -23.58
N ASP A 499 -19.07 11.35 -24.58
CA ASP A 499 -20.00 10.25 -24.36
C ASP A 499 -19.35 9.06 -23.64
N HIS A 500 -18.08 8.75 -23.90
CA HIS A 500 -17.31 7.70 -23.21
C HIS A 500 -16.77 8.16 -21.85
N LYS A 501 -16.41 9.44 -21.68
CA LYS A 501 -16.15 10.05 -20.37
C LYS A 501 -17.39 9.98 -19.52
N LEU A 502 -18.55 10.22 -20.12
CA LEU A 502 -19.83 10.09 -19.46
C LEU A 502 -20.11 8.63 -19.11
N THR A 503 -19.91 7.67 -20.03
CA THR A 503 -20.01 6.24 -19.73
C THR A 503 -19.04 5.83 -18.61
N LEU A 504 -17.80 6.30 -18.66
CA LEU A 504 -16.77 6.00 -17.66
C LEU A 504 -17.10 6.67 -16.32
N LYS A 505 -17.59 7.91 -16.31
CA LYS A 505 -18.06 8.61 -15.12
C LYS A 505 -19.27 7.90 -14.52
N VAL A 506 -20.22 7.47 -15.34
CA VAL A 506 -21.39 6.71 -14.86
C VAL A 506 -20.92 5.36 -14.32
N ALA A 507 -19.99 4.68 -14.98
CA ALA A 507 -19.38 3.46 -14.49
C ALA A 507 -18.58 3.67 -13.19
N SER A 508 -17.82 4.77 -13.06
CA SER A 508 -17.01 5.07 -11.88
C SER A 508 -17.86 5.44 -10.67
N VAL A 509 -19.03 6.04 -10.93
CA VAL A 509 -20.10 6.29 -9.95
C VAL A 509 -20.79 4.99 -9.53
N ILE A 510 -21.03 4.05 -10.45
CA ILE A 510 -21.55 2.71 -10.08
C ILE A 510 -20.56 2.01 -9.15
N GLY A 511 -19.26 2.14 -9.43
CA GLY A 511 -18.20 1.70 -8.54
C GLY A 511 -17.12 0.92 -9.27
N ARG A 512 -16.16 0.41 -8.49
CA ARG A 512 -15.00 -0.31 -9.05
C ARG A 512 -15.43 -1.49 -9.91
N VAL A 513 -16.50 -2.19 -9.54
CA VAL A 513 -17.19 -3.20 -10.34
C VAL A 513 -18.55 -2.65 -10.76
N PHE A 514 -18.86 -2.63 -12.05
CA PHE A 514 -20.11 -2.12 -12.60
C PHE A 514 -20.78 -3.13 -13.53
N GLU A 515 -22.05 -3.42 -13.27
CA GLU A 515 -22.89 -4.27 -14.13
C GLU A 515 -23.36 -3.49 -15.36
N PHE A 516 -23.35 -4.14 -16.52
CA PHE A 516 -23.68 -3.52 -17.81
C PHE A 516 -25.12 -3.00 -17.86
N ASP A 517 -26.07 -3.78 -17.35
CA ASP A 517 -27.48 -3.41 -17.33
C ASP A 517 -27.73 -2.18 -16.43
N LEU A 518 -26.98 -2.08 -15.32
CA LEU A 518 -27.04 -0.96 -14.41
C LEU A 518 -26.42 0.29 -15.03
N LEU A 519 -25.31 0.12 -15.75
CA LEU A 519 -24.70 1.18 -16.55
C LEU A 519 -25.67 1.65 -17.65
N ALA A 520 -26.40 0.76 -18.32
CA ALA A 520 -27.39 1.11 -19.34
C ALA A 520 -28.57 1.90 -18.76
N ALA A 521 -29.09 1.45 -17.62
CA ALA A 521 -30.17 2.13 -16.92
C ALA A 521 -29.74 3.50 -16.37
N ALA A 522 -28.48 3.64 -15.93
CA ALA A 522 -27.97 4.85 -15.29
C ALA A 522 -27.37 5.85 -16.29
N HIS A 523 -27.11 5.45 -17.54
CA HIS A 523 -26.45 6.31 -18.51
C HIS A 523 -27.37 7.47 -18.93
N PRO A 524 -27.06 8.73 -18.60
CA PRO A 524 -28.01 9.84 -18.74
C PRO A 524 -28.28 10.22 -20.21
N ALA A 525 -27.40 9.84 -21.14
CA ALA A 525 -27.64 9.99 -22.57
C ALA A 525 -28.52 8.87 -23.17
N ALA A 526 -28.93 7.87 -22.38
CA ALA A 526 -29.70 6.69 -22.78
C ALA A 526 -29.28 6.11 -24.16
N PRO A 527 -27.99 5.83 -24.38
CA PRO A 527 -27.54 5.18 -25.61
C PRO A 527 -28.23 3.82 -25.75
N ASP A 528 -28.53 3.43 -26.98
CA ASP A 528 -29.01 2.07 -27.23
C ASP A 528 -27.96 1.05 -26.74
N GLU A 529 -28.45 -0.14 -26.41
CA GLU A 529 -27.66 -1.18 -25.74
C GLU A 529 -26.41 -1.58 -26.54
N ASN A 530 -26.50 -1.62 -27.87
CA ASN A 530 -25.34 -1.91 -28.74
C ASN A 530 -24.29 -0.80 -28.68
N ARG A 531 -24.73 0.45 -28.62
CA ARG A 531 -23.87 1.63 -28.58
C ARG A 531 -23.18 1.79 -27.22
N LEU A 532 -23.90 1.52 -26.13
CA LEU A 532 -23.30 1.45 -24.80
C LEU A 532 -22.33 0.27 -24.68
N PHE A 533 -22.67 -0.88 -25.26
CA PHE A 533 -21.79 -2.04 -25.28
C PHE A 533 -20.49 -1.70 -26.00
N ALA A 534 -20.57 -1.03 -27.15
CA ALA A 534 -19.39 -0.53 -27.86
C ALA A 534 -18.58 0.51 -27.04
N GLN A 535 -19.24 1.37 -26.25
CA GLN A 535 -18.58 2.33 -25.35
C GLN A 535 -17.81 1.60 -24.24
N VAL A 536 -18.43 0.66 -23.54
CA VAL A 536 -17.83 -0.13 -22.46
C VAL A 536 -16.72 -1.05 -22.96
N GLU A 537 -16.90 -1.62 -24.15
CA GLU A 537 -15.86 -2.41 -24.82
C GLU A 537 -14.68 -1.50 -25.21
N THR A 538 -14.93 -0.25 -25.62
CA THR A 538 -13.89 0.74 -25.89
C THR A 538 -13.14 1.17 -24.62
N LEU A 539 -13.85 1.37 -23.51
CA LEU A 539 -13.24 1.61 -22.20
C LEU A 539 -12.40 0.40 -21.76
N SER A 540 -12.88 -0.82 -22.02
CA SER A 540 -12.14 -2.04 -21.71
C SER A 540 -10.89 -2.21 -22.58
N ARG A 541 -10.98 -1.92 -23.88
CA ARG A 541 -9.82 -1.90 -24.80
C ARG A 541 -8.80 -0.83 -24.45
N ARG A 542 -9.24 0.31 -23.89
CA ARG A 542 -8.37 1.37 -23.39
C ARG A 542 -7.90 1.15 -21.95
N ASP A 543 -8.15 -0.05 -21.40
CA ASP A 543 -7.70 -0.52 -20.09
C ASP A 543 -8.24 0.30 -18.91
N PHE A 544 -9.32 1.06 -19.12
CA PHE A 544 -10.02 1.72 -18.04
C PHE A 544 -10.80 0.70 -17.20
N ALA A 545 -11.37 -0.30 -17.86
CA ALA A 545 -12.12 -1.39 -17.24
C ALA A 545 -11.70 -2.75 -17.84
N ARG A 546 -12.10 -3.86 -17.21
CA ARG A 546 -11.97 -5.22 -17.76
C ARG A 546 -13.23 -6.00 -17.45
N LEU A 547 -13.61 -6.94 -18.31
CA LEU A 547 -14.73 -7.83 -18.01
C LEU A 547 -14.38 -8.70 -16.80
N GLU A 548 -15.24 -8.70 -15.78
CA GLU A 548 -15.07 -9.49 -14.57
C GLU A 548 -15.97 -10.73 -14.60
N ARG A 549 -17.21 -10.60 -15.10
CA ARG A 549 -18.12 -11.74 -15.31
C ARG A 549 -18.87 -11.62 -16.64
N PRO A 550 -18.92 -12.69 -17.47
CA PRO A 550 -19.58 -12.66 -18.77
C PRO A 550 -21.08 -12.98 -18.75
N TYR A 551 -21.59 -13.87 -17.87
CA TYR A 551 -23.04 -14.19 -17.72
C TYR A 551 -23.29 -14.83 -16.33
N PRO A 552 -24.52 -14.79 -15.77
CA PRO A 552 -25.77 -14.26 -16.33
C PRO A 552 -25.93 -12.74 -16.22
N ARG A 553 -25.09 -12.06 -15.42
CA ARG A 553 -24.98 -10.60 -15.37
C ARG A 553 -23.60 -10.19 -15.83
N VAL A 554 -23.56 -9.41 -16.91
CA VAL A 554 -22.30 -8.91 -17.47
C VAL A 554 -21.78 -7.81 -16.56
N SER A 555 -20.59 -7.98 -15.97
CA SER A 555 -19.98 -6.97 -15.09
C SER A 555 -18.53 -6.70 -15.47
N TYR A 556 -18.12 -5.44 -15.30
CA TYR A 556 -16.80 -4.95 -15.63
C TYR A 556 -16.16 -4.30 -14.40
N ILE A 557 -14.83 -4.38 -14.25
CA ILE A 557 -14.08 -3.80 -13.14
C ILE A 557 -13.03 -2.81 -13.63
N PHE A 558 -12.88 -1.66 -12.97
CA PHE A 558 -11.81 -0.70 -13.26
C PHE A 558 -10.43 -1.32 -13.04
N LYS A 559 -9.55 -1.20 -14.02
CA LYS A 559 -8.23 -1.86 -14.00
C LYS A 559 -7.30 -1.25 -12.94
N HIS A 560 -7.39 0.06 -12.76
CA HIS A 560 -6.65 0.86 -11.80
C HIS A 560 -7.59 1.77 -11.05
N SER A 561 -7.36 1.95 -9.75
CA SER A 561 -8.23 2.78 -8.91
C SER A 561 -8.01 4.27 -9.18
N ILE A 562 -6.80 4.70 -9.56
CA ILE A 562 -6.56 6.06 -10.08
C ILE A 562 -7.48 6.38 -11.28
N THR A 563 -7.75 5.42 -12.16
CA THR A 563 -8.63 5.62 -13.34
C THR A 563 -10.12 5.76 -12.98
N GLN A 564 -10.54 5.21 -11.84
CA GLN A 564 -11.88 5.44 -11.28
C GLN A 564 -11.98 6.80 -10.58
N GLU A 565 -10.86 7.29 -10.04
CA GLU A 565 -10.77 8.42 -9.12
C GLU A 565 -10.43 9.77 -9.76
N VAL A 566 -10.02 9.76 -11.03
CA VAL A 566 -9.71 10.95 -11.82
C VAL A 566 -10.97 11.54 -12.44
#